data_AF-A0A7V9CCA6-F1
#
_entry.id   AF-A0A7V9CCA6-F1
#
_cell.length_a   1.000
_cell.length_b   1.000
_cell.length_c   1.000
_cell.angle_alpha   90.00
_cell.angle_beta   90.00
_cell.angle_gamma   90.00
#
_symmetry.space_group_name_H-M   'P 1'
#
loop_
_entity.id
_entity.type
_entity.pdbx_description
1 polymer ?
#
loop_
_entity_poly.entity_id
_entity_poly.type
_entity_poly.pdbx_seq_one_letter_code
_entity_poly.pdbx_strand_id
1 'polypeptide(L)'
;MSDWRTRLGALEAEPLGDGRELRHARSFGEKRRGLAGLTSLPPEVGLQIHRCRAVHTVGMRFALDLIWLDGDGRVVRIDRGVPRRRQRFCRRARSVIEVAAGEGDAFVAAAA
;
A
#
# COMPACT_ATOMS: atom_id res chain seq x y z
N MET A 1 11.87 3.46 16.97
CA MET A 1 10.58 3.20 16.29
C MET A 1 10.59 4.01 15.00
N SER A 2 10.54 3.39 13.81
CA SER A 2 10.54 4.19 12.58
C SER A 2 9.20 4.88 12.41
N ASP A 3 9.27 6.21 12.29
CA ASP A 3 8.14 7.08 11.94
C ASP A 3 7.79 6.92 10.45
N TRP A 4 6.50 6.85 10.15
CA TRP A 4 6.01 6.77 8.78
C TRP A 4 6.32 8.07 8.00
N ARG A 5 6.39 9.23 8.67
CA ARG A 5 6.70 10.51 8.01
C ARG A 5 8.12 10.54 7.46
N THR A 6 9.12 10.13 8.24
CA THR A 6 10.50 9.98 7.74
C THR A 6 10.57 8.95 6.61
N ARG A 7 9.72 7.92 6.66
CA ARG A 7 9.73 6.82 5.70
C ARG A 7 9.14 7.20 4.34
N LEU A 8 8.01 7.89 4.34
CA LEU A 8 7.19 8.15 3.15
C LEU A 8 7.13 9.64 2.78
N GLY A 9 7.61 10.55 3.63
CA GLY A 9 7.42 12.00 3.45
C GLY A 9 8.12 12.59 2.23
N ALA A 10 9.14 11.90 1.68
CA ALA A 10 9.79 12.29 0.42
C ALA A 10 9.05 11.78 -0.83
N LEU A 11 8.02 10.94 -0.67
CA LEU A 11 7.22 10.43 -1.77
C LEU A 11 6.13 11.44 -2.13
N GLU A 12 5.85 11.53 -3.43
CA GLU A 12 4.68 12.21 -3.99
C GLU A 12 3.41 11.78 -3.23
N ALA A 13 2.61 12.76 -2.83
CA ALA A 13 1.33 12.56 -2.16
C ALA A 13 0.19 12.92 -3.11
N GLU A 14 -0.76 12.00 -3.24
CA GLU A 14 -2.05 12.22 -3.88
C GLU A 14 -3.14 12.27 -2.80
N PRO A 15 -3.76 13.42 -2.55
CA PRO A 15 -4.93 13.52 -1.67
C PRO A 15 -6.13 12.77 -2.24
N LEU A 16 -6.91 12.15 -1.37
CA LEU A 16 -8.21 11.55 -1.66
C LEU A 16 -9.34 12.38 -1.03
N GLY A 17 -10.58 12.17 -1.49
CA GLY A 17 -11.74 13.04 -1.21
C GLY A 17 -12.19 13.15 0.27
N ASP A 18 -11.64 12.35 1.18
CA ASP A 18 -12.03 12.24 2.60
C ASP A 18 -10.87 12.52 3.58
N GLY A 19 -9.83 13.21 3.12
CA GLY A 19 -8.65 13.54 3.94
C GLY A 19 -7.59 12.44 3.98
N ARG A 20 -7.82 11.33 3.26
CA ARG A 20 -6.82 10.29 3.04
C ARG A 20 -5.80 10.73 2.00
N GLU A 21 -4.64 10.08 2.00
CA GLU A 21 -3.60 10.30 1.00
C GLU A 21 -2.93 8.99 0.56
N LEU A 22 -2.55 8.94 -0.71
CA LEU A 22 -1.67 7.92 -1.26
C LEU A 22 -0.26 8.47 -1.44
N ARG A 23 0.72 7.74 -0.92
CA ARG A 23 2.14 7.97 -1.20
C ARG A 23 2.55 7.07 -2.36
N HIS A 24 3.25 7.61 -3.36
CA HIS A 24 3.64 6.82 -4.53
C HIS A 24 5.09 6.34 -4.48
N ALA A 25 5.30 5.02 -4.55
CA ALA A 25 6.60 4.39 -4.75
C ALA A 25 6.77 3.97 -6.22
N ARG A 26 7.59 4.72 -6.96
CA ARG A 26 7.83 4.56 -8.41
C ARG A 26 9.22 4.00 -8.72
N SER A 27 10.25 4.42 -7.99
CA SER A 27 11.62 3.95 -8.17
C SER A 27 11.88 2.63 -7.42
N PHE A 28 12.91 1.88 -7.83
CA PHE A 28 13.24 0.60 -7.17
C PHE A 28 13.56 0.79 -5.68
N GLY A 29 14.25 1.87 -5.32
CA GLY A 29 14.60 2.19 -3.94
C GLY A 29 13.38 2.46 -3.05
N GLU A 30 12.39 3.20 -3.57
CA GLU A 30 11.15 3.50 -2.86
C GLU A 30 10.33 2.24 -2.60
N LYS A 31 10.18 1.40 -3.64
CA LYS A 31 9.44 0.13 -3.54
C LYS A 31 10.07 -0.83 -2.54
N ARG A 32 11.40 -0.97 -2.57
CA ARG A 32 12.14 -1.82 -1.64
C ARG A 32 12.03 -1.30 -0.20
N ARG A 33 12.03 0.02 -0.01
CA ARG A 33 11.92 0.63 1.31
C ARG A 33 10.53 0.36 1.91
N GLY A 34 9.46 0.63 1.16
CA GLY A 34 8.08 0.29 1.51
C GLY A 34 7.69 0.55 2.96
N LEU A 35 6.79 -0.28 3.49
CA LEU A 35 6.31 -0.22 4.88
C LEU A 35 7.09 -1.13 5.85
N ALA A 36 8.08 -1.88 5.36
CA ALA A 36 8.82 -2.83 6.17
C ALA A 36 9.51 -2.18 7.39
N GLY A 37 9.38 -2.79 8.56
CA GLY A 37 9.93 -2.31 9.83
C GLY A 37 9.12 -1.21 10.54
N LEU A 38 8.12 -0.60 9.88
CA LEU A 38 7.17 0.30 10.54
C LEU A 38 6.32 -0.50 11.55
N THR A 39 5.96 0.14 12.67
CA THR A 39 5.09 -0.46 13.70
C THR A 39 3.62 -0.25 13.42
N SER A 40 3.29 0.83 12.72
CA SER A 40 1.94 1.21 12.34
C SER A 40 2.00 2.12 11.11
N LEU A 41 0.85 2.29 10.46
CA LEU A 41 0.59 3.29 9.45
C LEU A 41 -0.73 3.97 9.86
N PRO A 42 -0.86 5.31 9.80
CA PRO A 42 -2.13 5.96 10.07
C PRO A 42 -3.23 5.40 9.15
N PRO A 43 -4.48 5.28 9.63
CA PRO A 43 -5.59 4.84 8.82
C PRO A 43 -5.70 5.61 7.51
N GLU A 44 -5.41 6.92 7.53
CA GLU A 44 -5.60 7.83 6.41
C GLU A 44 -4.47 7.80 5.38
N VAL A 45 -3.39 7.05 5.61
CA VAL A 45 -2.23 7.01 4.73
C VAL A 45 -2.10 5.65 4.06
N GLY A 46 -2.00 5.64 2.74
CA GLY A 46 -1.70 4.45 1.94
C GLY A 46 -0.40 4.58 1.16
N LEU A 47 0.17 3.45 0.75
CA LEU A 47 1.34 3.41 -0.15
C LEU A 47 0.97 2.70 -1.44
N GLN A 48 1.01 3.40 -2.57
CA GLN A 48 0.88 2.77 -3.88
C GLN A 48 2.26 2.39 -4.43
N ILE A 49 2.46 1.08 -4.64
CA ILE A 49 3.65 0.53 -5.26
C ILE A 49 3.37 0.32 -6.76
N HIS A 50 3.98 1.17 -7.59
CA HIS A 50 3.82 1.14 -9.04
C HIS A 50 4.58 -0.01 -9.70
N ARG A 51 4.07 -0.53 -10.82
CA ARG A 51 4.66 -1.66 -11.57
C ARG A 51 4.93 -2.87 -10.66
N CYS A 52 3.94 -3.22 -9.84
CA CYS A 52 4.03 -4.28 -8.84
C CYS A 52 2.92 -5.31 -9.06
N ARG A 53 3.31 -6.60 -9.05
CA ARG A 53 2.38 -7.75 -9.17
C ARG A 53 2.54 -8.77 -8.05
N ALA A 54 3.55 -8.59 -7.21
CA ALA A 54 3.87 -9.47 -6.11
C ALA A 54 4.28 -8.65 -4.90
N VAL A 55 3.69 -8.97 -3.75
CA VAL A 55 4.02 -8.36 -2.46
C VAL A 55 4.50 -9.48 -1.54
N HIS A 56 5.55 -9.19 -0.78
CA HIS A 56 5.92 -9.99 0.37
C HIS A 56 5.74 -9.16 1.64
N THR A 57 5.24 -9.78 2.70
CA THR A 57 5.11 -9.13 4.01
C THR A 57 6.25 -9.52 4.97
N VAL A 58 7.40 -9.93 4.43
CA VAL A 58 8.63 -10.12 5.21
C VAL A 58 9.09 -8.76 5.75
N GLY A 59 9.44 -8.69 7.03
CA GLY A 59 9.81 -7.44 7.71
C GLY A 59 8.62 -6.59 8.19
N MET A 60 7.38 -6.99 7.90
CA MET A 60 6.19 -6.31 8.43
C MET A 60 5.98 -6.60 9.91
N ARG A 61 5.52 -5.58 10.64
CA ARG A 61 5.16 -5.68 12.08
C ARG A 61 3.66 -5.59 12.34
N PHE A 62 2.88 -5.25 11.32
CA PHE A 62 1.41 -5.22 11.32
C PHE A 62 0.88 -5.85 10.03
N ALA A 63 -0.40 -6.22 10.01
CA ALA A 63 -1.06 -6.78 8.83
C ALA A 63 -1.46 -5.68 7.85
N LEU A 64 -1.55 -6.03 6.57
CA LEU A 64 -1.91 -5.10 5.50
C LEU A 64 -3.17 -5.55 4.78
N ASP A 65 -3.96 -4.59 4.30
CA ASP A 65 -4.84 -4.84 3.16
C ASP A 65 -4.08 -4.49 1.88
N LEU A 66 -4.22 -5.35 0.86
CA LEU A 66 -3.58 -5.18 -0.46
C LEU A 66 -4.66 -4.99 -1.52
N ILE A 67 -4.76 -3.78 -2.05
CA ILE A 67 -5.70 -3.42 -3.12
C ILE A 67 -4.94 -3.49 -4.45
N TRP A 68 -5.24 -4.50 -5.25
CA TRP A 68 -4.56 -4.74 -6.53
C TRP A 68 -5.28 -3.99 -7.64
N LEU A 69 -4.55 -3.18 -8.41
CA LEU A 69 -5.10 -2.39 -9.51
C LEU A 69 -4.57 -2.88 -10.86
N ASP A 70 -5.39 -2.83 -11.91
CA ASP A 70 -4.95 -3.08 -13.29
C ASP A 70 -4.27 -1.84 -13.94
N GLY A 71 -4.09 -1.87 -15.26
CA GLY A 71 -3.41 -0.81 -16.00
C GLY A 71 -4.21 0.48 -16.12
N ASP A 72 -5.53 0.41 -15.94
CA ASP A 72 -6.44 1.56 -15.99
C ASP A 72 -6.77 2.06 -14.57
N GLY A 73 -6.06 1.56 -13.55
CA GLY A 73 -6.30 1.90 -12.15
C GLY A 73 -7.51 1.21 -11.52
N ARG A 74 -8.17 0.25 -12.20
CA ARG A 74 -9.35 -0.42 -11.65
C ARG A 74 -8.96 -1.51 -10.66
N VAL A 75 -9.71 -1.63 -9.57
CA VAL A 75 -9.52 -2.69 -8.58
C VAL A 75 -9.84 -4.05 -9.21
N VAL A 76 -8.86 -4.96 -9.18
CA VAL A 76 -9.01 -6.33 -9.67
C VAL A 76 -9.02 -7.39 -8.57
N ARG A 77 -8.54 -7.04 -7.37
CA ARG A 77 -8.58 -7.90 -6.17
C ARG A 77 -8.30 -7.08 -4.92
N ILE A 78 -8.85 -7.52 -3.78
CA ILE A 78 -8.49 -7.02 -2.46
C ILE A 78 -8.12 -8.22 -1.59
N ASP A 79 -6.88 -8.29 -1.12
CA ASP A 79 -6.47 -9.27 -0.11
C ASP A 79 -6.52 -8.58 1.26
N ARG A 80 -7.52 -8.89 2.10
CA ARG A 80 -7.69 -8.28 3.43
C ARG A 80 -6.87 -9.01 4.50
N GLY A 81 -6.36 -8.26 5.48
CA GLY A 81 -5.74 -8.77 6.69
C GLY A 81 -4.51 -9.65 6.45
N VAL A 82 -3.72 -9.36 5.42
CA VAL A 82 -2.55 -10.17 5.06
C VAL A 82 -1.49 -10.08 6.18
N PRO A 83 -1.20 -11.19 6.88
CA PRO A 83 -0.28 -11.15 8.02
C PRO A 83 1.18 -11.11 7.55
N ARG A 84 2.10 -10.87 8.50
CA ARG A 84 3.56 -10.92 8.27
C ARG A 84 4.02 -12.26 7.67
N ARG A 85 5.14 -12.23 6.93
CA ARG A 85 5.78 -13.41 6.34
C ARG A 85 4.84 -14.21 5.41
N ARG A 86 4.18 -13.50 4.49
CA ARG A 86 3.38 -14.06 3.40
C ARG A 86 3.87 -13.53 2.07
N GLN A 87 3.55 -14.26 1.01
CA GLN A 87 3.67 -13.79 -0.36
C GLN A 87 2.27 -13.76 -0.99
N ARG A 88 2.02 -12.72 -1.77
CA ARG A 88 0.79 -12.55 -2.54
C ARG A 88 1.15 -12.13 -3.96
N PHE A 89 0.49 -12.73 -4.93
CA PHE A 89 0.72 -12.46 -6.35
C PHE A 89 -0.61 -12.22 -7.04
N CYS A 90 -0.68 -11.22 -7.92
CA CYS A 90 -1.85 -10.94 -8.75
C CYS A 90 -1.42 -10.77 -10.21
N ARG A 91 -1.73 -11.76 -11.05
CA ARG A 91 -1.38 -11.72 -12.48
C ARG A 91 -1.96 -10.51 -13.20
N ARG A 92 -3.20 -10.11 -12.85
CA ARG A 92 -3.92 -8.99 -13.48
C ARG A 92 -3.37 -7.63 -13.07
N ALA A 93 -2.74 -7.53 -11.90
CA ALA A 93 -2.28 -6.26 -11.36
C ALA A 93 -1.20 -5.58 -12.22
N ARG A 94 -1.14 -4.25 -12.11
CA ARG A 94 -0.07 -3.37 -12.57
C ARG A 94 0.48 -2.52 -11.44
N SER A 95 -0.31 -2.29 -10.39
CA SER A 95 0.14 -1.73 -9.11
C SER A 95 -0.62 -2.35 -7.94
N VAL A 96 -0.17 -2.08 -6.73
CA VAL A 96 -0.85 -2.42 -5.48
C VAL A 96 -0.85 -1.20 -4.57
N ILE A 97 -1.95 -0.96 -3.88
CA ILE A 97 -2.03 -0.05 -2.74
C ILE A 97 -1.94 -0.90 -1.47
N GLU A 98 -1.00 -0.57 -0.60
CA GLU A 98 -0.81 -1.15 0.73
C GLU A 98 -1.33 -0.18 1.79
N VAL A 99 -2.27 -0.63 2.62
CA VAL A 99 -2.83 0.13 3.75
C VAL A 99 -2.87 -0.72 5.01
N ALA A 100 -3.09 -0.09 6.17
CA ALA A 100 -3.31 -0.83 7.41
C ALA A 100 -4.51 -1.79 7.26
N ALA A 101 -4.41 -2.98 7.85
CA ALA A 101 -5.52 -3.94 7.78
C ALA A 101 -6.82 -3.35 8.35
N GLY A 102 -7.91 -3.49 7.62
CA GLY A 102 -9.21 -2.88 7.93
C GLY A 102 -9.53 -1.63 7.10
N GLU A 103 -8.53 -1.00 6.49
CA GLU A 103 -8.71 0.26 5.74
C GLU A 103 -8.95 0.04 4.24
N GLY A 104 -8.81 -1.19 3.73
CA GLY A 104 -8.84 -1.46 2.29
C GLY A 104 -10.12 -0.96 1.59
N ASP A 105 -11.27 -1.18 2.21
CA ASP A 105 -12.56 -0.78 1.64
C ASP A 105 -12.77 0.74 1.67
N ALA A 106 -12.27 1.42 2.70
CA ALA A 106 -12.33 2.88 2.79
C ALA A 106 -11.49 3.55 1.70
N PHE A 107 -10.29 3.02 1.40
CA PHE A 107 -9.46 3.52 0.31
C PHE A 107 -10.07 3.28 -1.07
N VAL A 108 -10.78 2.16 -1.28
CA VAL A 108 -11.48 1.90 -2.53
C VAL A 108 -12.63 2.89 -2.72
N ALA A 109 -13.37 3.20 -1.65
CA ALA A 109 -14.43 4.20 -1.69
C ALA A 109 -13.91 5.62 -1.93
N ALA A 110 -12.77 5.98 -1.33
CA ALA A 110 -12.17 7.31 -1.46
C ALA A 110 -11.47 7.57 -2.81
N ALA A 111 -11.16 6.52 -3.58
CA ALA A 111 -10.54 6.58 -4.90
C ALA A 111 -11.54 6.47 -6.07
N ALA A 112 -12.84 6.34 -5.77
CA ALA A 112 -13.93 6.29 -6.75
C ALA A 112 -14.49 7.70 -7.02
#